data_AF-A0A101VCJ9-F1
#
_entry.id   AF-A0A101VCJ9-F1
#
_cell.length_a   1.000
_cell.length_b   1.000
_cell.length_c   1.000
_cell.angle_alpha   90.00
_cell.angle_beta   90.00
_cell.angle_gamma   90.00
#
_symmetry.space_group_name_H-M   'P 1'
#
loop_
_entity.id
_entity.type
_entity.pdbx_description
1 polymer ?
#
loop_
_entity_poly.entity_id
_entity_poly.type
_entity_poly.pdbx_seq_one_letter_code
_entity_poly.pdbx_strand_id
1 'polypeptide(L)'
;MERRNIYYKVLDYPVVQYITLRQKILYSGDVKDTRTDIKMIQTEAELESYIKFYKIDSFDTAVDFNNNIVVIALNYSISDTKYRTNRVYTFGNVEVARIQISSFSKDLFYRKQLYFLCYDWQGEKLPIYRQVYLLD
;
A
#
# COMPACT_ATOMS: atom_id res chain seq x y z
N MET A 1 -23.39 -0.94 4.00
CA MET A 1 -23.23 -1.46 5.38
C MET A 1 -22.17 -2.57 5.47
N GLU A 2 -21.76 -3.20 4.36
CA GLU A 2 -20.86 -4.37 4.33
C GLU A 2 -19.39 -4.10 4.68
N ARG A 3 -18.83 -2.92 4.31
CA ARG A 3 -17.41 -2.59 4.55
C ARG A 3 -16.99 -2.51 6.03
N ARG A 4 -17.92 -2.54 7.00
CA ARG A 4 -17.55 -2.60 8.43
C ARG A 4 -17.32 -4.03 8.92
N ASN A 5 -17.93 -5.04 8.28
CA ASN A 5 -17.80 -6.44 8.69
C ASN A 5 -16.45 -7.04 8.33
N ILE A 6 -15.82 -6.54 7.26
CA ILE A 6 -14.50 -6.98 6.79
C ILE A 6 -13.43 -6.92 7.88
N TYR A 7 -13.41 -5.85 8.68
CA TYR A 7 -12.38 -5.66 9.68
C TYR A 7 -12.47 -6.72 10.78
N TYR A 8 -13.67 -7.17 11.12
CA TYR A 8 -13.86 -8.26 12.09
C TYR A 8 -13.42 -9.63 11.55
N LYS A 9 -13.42 -9.82 10.22
CA LYS A 9 -12.91 -11.04 9.56
C LYS A 9 -11.39 -11.07 9.48
N VAL A 10 -10.75 -9.91 9.29
CA VAL A 10 -9.34 -9.80 8.91
C VAL A 10 -8.43 -9.34 10.06
N LEU A 11 -8.88 -8.41 10.90
CA LEU A 11 -8.04 -7.83 11.94
C LEU A 11 -8.03 -8.70 13.19
N ASP A 12 -6.84 -8.97 13.71
CA ASP A 12 -6.62 -9.75 14.94
C ASP A 12 -7.21 -9.08 16.20
N TYR A 13 -7.43 -7.76 16.17
CA TYR A 13 -7.92 -6.97 17.30
C TYR A 13 -9.08 -6.05 16.87
N PRO A 14 -9.85 -5.48 17.83
CA PRO A 14 -10.86 -4.46 17.51
C PRO A 14 -10.27 -3.28 16.74
N VAL A 15 -11.02 -2.78 15.75
CA VAL A 15 -10.59 -1.72 14.81
C VAL A 15 -10.04 -0.47 15.51
N VAL A 16 -10.64 -0.10 16.66
CA VAL A 16 -10.22 1.07 17.46
C VAL A 16 -8.78 0.99 17.95
N GLN A 17 -8.19 -0.22 18.02
CA GLN A 17 -6.81 -0.39 18.46
C GLN A 17 -5.79 -0.34 17.31
N TYR A 18 -6.23 -0.02 16.09
CA TYR A 18 -5.36 0.16 14.93
C TYR A 18 -5.20 1.63 14.59
N ILE A 19 -4.00 1.99 14.17
CA ILE A 19 -3.73 3.32 13.59
C ILE A 19 -4.22 3.29 12.14
N THR A 20 -5.10 4.21 11.78
CA THR A 20 -5.49 4.38 10.37
C THR A 20 -4.43 5.23 9.67
N LEU A 21 -3.74 4.65 8.69
CA LEU A 21 -2.76 5.37 7.90
C LEU A 21 -3.46 6.15 6.81
N ARG A 22 -3.36 7.48 6.86
CA ARG A 22 -3.86 8.34 5.78
C ARG A 22 -2.92 8.21 4.59
N GLN A 23 -3.50 7.90 3.43
CA GLN A 23 -2.76 7.83 2.18
C GLN A 23 -2.97 9.09 1.34
N LYS A 24 -1.92 9.54 0.65
CA LYS A 24 -2.03 10.46 -0.48
C LYS A 24 -1.77 9.66 -1.76
N ILE A 25 -2.74 9.64 -2.67
CA ILE A 25 -2.56 9.04 -4.00
C ILE A 25 -1.71 10.01 -4.81
N LEU A 26 -0.56 9.53 -5.29
CA LEU A 26 0.39 10.30 -6.10
C LEU A 26 0.21 10.04 -7.59
N TYR A 27 -0.23 8.82 -7.93
CA TYR A 27 -0.55 8.44 -9.29
C TYR A 27 -1.57 7.28 -9.29
N SER A 28 -2.44 7.28 -10.29
CA SER A 28 -3.27 6.12 -10.63
C SER A 28 -3.43 6.09 -12.14
N GLY A 29 -3.22 4.93 -12.75
CA GLY A 29 -3.34 4.78 -14.19
C GLY A 29 -3.32 3.33 -14.64
N ASP A 30 -3.27 3.13 -15.94
CA ASP A 30 -3.25 1.81 -16.55
C ASP A 30 -1.82 1.28 -16.68
N VAL A 31 -1.65 -0.03 -16.55
CA VAL A 31 -0.37 -0.72 -16.66
C VAL A 31 -0.51 -2.05 -17.40
N LYS A 32 0.50 -2.41 -18.19
CA LYS A 32 0.58 -3.72 -18.86
C LYS A 32 1.30 -4.74 -17.97
N ASP A 33 0.75 -5.01 -16.79
CA ASP A 33 1.19 -6.08 -15.88
C ASP A 33 -0.05 -6.83 -15.38
N THR A 34 0.01 -8.16 -15.27
CA THR A 34 -1.11 -9.00 -14.82
C THR A 34 -0.94 -9.49 -13.38
N ARG A 35 0.21 -9.21 -12.75
CA ARG A 35 0.50 -9.64 -11.38
C ARG A 35 -0.10 -8.68 -10.38
N THR A 36 -0.86 -9.21 -9.43
CA THR A 36 -1.23 -8.45 -8.24
C THR A 36 -0.03 -8.38 -7.31
N ASP A 37 0.40 -7.17 -6.96
CA ASP A 37 1.52 -6.99 -6.04
C ASP A 37 1.42 -5.66 -5.29
N ILE A 38 2.07 -5.60 -4.13
CA ILE A 38 2.29 -4.35 -3.41
C ILE A 38 3.75 -4.26 -3.02
N LYS A 39 4.39 -3.15 -3.39
CA LYS A 39 5.78 -2.87 -3.08
C LYS A 39 5.94 -1.55 -2.33
N MET A 40 6.63 -1.58 -1.20
CA MET A 40 7.11 -0.38 -0.53
C MET A 40 8.41 0.08 -1.17
N ILE A 41 8.47 1.37 -1.49
CA ILE A 41 9.58 2.06 -2.14
C ILE A 41 10.24 2.97 -1.11
N GLN A 42 11.55 2.82 -0.95
CA GLN A 42 12.30 3.47 0.14
C GLN A 42 13.14 4.64 -0.32
N THR A 43 13.49 4.69 -1.60
CA THR A 43 14.34 5.74 -2.17
C THR A 43 13.71 6.31 -3.43
N GLU A 44 14.07 7.56 -3.74
CA GLU A 44 13.66 8.22 -4.97
C GLU A 44 14.16 7.47 -6.21
N ALA A 45 15.42 7.03 -6.22
CA ALA A 45 15.99 6.26 -7.31
C ALA A 45 15.23 4.94 -7.59
N GLU A 46 14.76 4.26 -6.53
CA GLU A 46 13.92 3.08 -6.69
C GLU A 46 12.56 3.46 -7.33
N LEU A 47 11.92 4.53 -6.87
CA LEU A 47 10.66 5.01 -7.45
C LEU A 47 10.82 5.37 -8.93
N GLU A 48 11.87 6.11 -9.29
CA GLU A 48 12.17 6.51 -10.67
C GLU A 48 12.34 5.29 -11.59
N SER A 49 12.97 4.22 -11.09
CA SER A 49 13.12 2.98 -11.85
C SER A 49 11.77 2.35 -12.21
N TYR A 50 10.80 2.40 -11.31
CA TYR A 50 9.44 1.92 -11.53
C TYR A 50 8.62 2.82 -12.45
N ILE A 51 8.73 4.13 -12.27
CA ILE A 51 8.10 5.13 -13.16
C ILE A 51 8.55 4.91 -14.60
N LYS A 52 9.86 4.73 -14.82
CA LYS A 52 10.43 4.44 -16.13
C LYS A 52 9.99 3.08 -16.67
N PHE A 53 10.03 2.03 -15.84
CA PHE A 53 9.63 0.68 -16.24
C PHE A 53 8.18 0.61 -16.72
N TYR A 54 7.28 1.28 -16.00
CA TYR A 54 5.86 1.31 -16.31
C TYR A 54 5.43 2.44 -17.25
N LYS A 55 6.37 3.27 -17.72
CA LYS A 55 6.13 4.39 -18.65
C LYS A 55 5.06 5.35 -18.11
N ILE A 56 5.23 5.77 -16.86
CA ILE A 56 4.32 6.73 -16.21
C ILE A 56 4.70 8.13 -16.68
N ASP A 57 3.85 8.72 -17.52
CA ASP A 57 4.14 10.00 -18.21
C ASP A 57 4.04 11.23 -17.30
N SER A 58 3.28 11.15 -16.20
CA SER A 58 3.16 12.22 -15.22
C SER A 58 2.99 11.66 -13.81
N PHE A 59 3.75 12.21 -12.88
CA PHE A 59 3.73 11.86 -11.47
C PHE A 59 3.69 13.14 -10.64
N ASP A 60 2.73 13.24 -9.74
CA ASP A 60 2.48 14.48 -9.02
C ASP A 60 3.37 14.60 -7.76
N THR A 61 4.17 15.67 -7.74
CA THR A 61 4.98 16.22 -6.64
C THR A 61 6.13 15.39 -6.04
N ALA A 62 7.19 16.12 -5.68
CA ALA A 62 8.32 15.66 -4.87
C ALA A 62 7.83 14.96 -3.59
N VAL A 63 8.22 13.71 -3.43
CA VAL A 63 7.99 12.96 -2.18
C VAL A 63 9.18 13.21 -1.26
N ASP A 64 8.92 13.67 -0.04
CA ASP A 64 9.95 13.65 1.00
C ASP A 64 10.06 12.24 1.58
N PHE A 65 11.03 11.46 1.08
CA PHE A 65 11.32 10.10 1.53
C PHE A 65 11.85 10.02 2.96
N ASN A 66 12.25 11.14 3.59
CA ASN A 66 12.63 11.13 5.00
C ASN A 66 11.40 10.96 5.89
N ASN A 67 10.28 11.57 5.49
CA ASN A 67 9.04 11.61 6.27
C ASN A 67 7.94 10.70 5.73
N ASN A 68 8.08 10.17 4.52
CA ASN A 68 7.05 9.34 3.89
C ASN A 68 7.61 8.02 3.40
N ILE A 69 6.77 6.99 3.45
CA ILE A 69 6.95 5.79 2.63
C ILE A 69 6.11 5.94 1.37
N VAL A 70 6.61 5.41 0.26
CA VAL A 70 5.84 5.26 -0.97
C VAL A 70 5.50 3.80 -1.15
N VAL A 71 4.30 3.53 -1.66
CA VAL A 71 3.82 2.19 -1.96
C VAL A 71 3.27 2.19 -3.38
N ILE A 72 3.74 1.24 -4.18
CA ILE A 72 3.22 0.94 -5.51
C ILE A 72 2.35 -0.32 -5.38
N ALA A 73 1.11 -0.22 -5.81
CA ALA A 73 0.18 -1.34 -5.93
C ALA A 73 -0.11 -1.61 -7.42
N LEU A 74 -0.01 -2.88 -7.80
CA LEU A 74 -0.29 -3.38 -9.15
C LEU A 74 -1.50 -4.28 -9.11
N ASN A 75 -2.38 -4.12 -10.08
CA ASN A 75 -3.67 -4.80 -10.19
C ASN A 75 -4.53 -4.70 -8.92
N TYR A 76 -4.30 -3.66 -8.10
CA TYR A 76 -4.93 -3.47 -6.81
C TYR A 76 -4.99 -1.98 -6.45
N SER A 77 -6.16 -1.55 -5.97
CA SER A 77 -6.45 -0.18 -5.58
C SER A 77 -6.59 -0.09 -4.06
N ILE A 78 -5.57 0.45 -3.39
CA ILE A 78 -5.58 0.60 -1.92
C ILE A 78 -6.62 1.67 -1.56
N SER A 79 -7.60 1.30 -0.75
CA SER A 79 -8.69 2.17 -0.32
C SER A 79 -8.60 2.54 1.16
N ASP A 80 -8.11 1.64 2.01
CA ASP A 80 -7.91 1.89 3.44
C ASP A 80 -6.68 1.12 3.93
N THR A 81 -6.00 1.66 4.94
CA THR A 81 -4.81 1.05 5.52
C THR A 81 -4.81 1.17 7.03
N LYS A 82 -4.61 0.04 7.71
CA LYS A 82 -4.52 -0.08 9.16
C LYS A 82 -3.13 -0.55 9.57
N TYR A 83 -2.59 0.01 10.63
CA TYR A 83 -1.29 -0.38 11.18
C TYR A 83 -1.39 -0.72 12.67
N ARG A 84 -0.73 -1.82 13.05
CA ARG A 84 -0.57 -2.24 14.43
C ARG A 84 0.62 -3.17 14.56
N THR A 85 1.40 -3.02 15.64
CA THR A 85 2.64 -3.74 15.91
C THR A 85 3.64 -3.58 14.76
N ASN A 86 3.85 -4.61 13.96
CA ASN A 86 4.67 -4.57 12.75
C ASN A 86 3.82 -4.81 11.48
N ARG A 87 2.50 -4.91 11.57
CA ARG A 87 1.64 -5.30 10.45
C ARG A 87 0.92 -4.09 9.85
N VAL A 88 0.99 -3.98 8.53
CA VAL A 88 0.28 -3.00 7.71
C VAL A 88 -0.77 -3.75 6.90
N TYR A 89 -2.03 -3.58 7.26
CA TYR A 89 -3.17 -4.19 6.59
C TYR A 89 -3.71 -3.18 5.59
N THR A 90 -3.61 -3.50 4.30
CA THR A 90 -4.23 -2.73 3.22
C THR A 90 -5.52 -3.40 2.79
N PHE A 91 -6.54 -2.60 2.53
CA PHE A 91 -7.86 -3.03 2.06
C PHE A 91 -8.20 -2.31 0.77
N GLY A 92 -8.75 -3.02 -0.22
CA GLY A 92 -8.88 -2.46 -1.56
C GLY A 92 -9.67 -3.33 -2.53
N ASN A 93 -9.68 -2.92 -3.79
CA ASN A 93 -10.26 -3.69 -4.88
C ASN A 93 -9.15 -4.28 -5.75
N VAL A 94 -9.34 -5.49 -6.25
CA VAL A 94 -8.53 -6.02 -7.36
C VAL A 94 -9.01 -5.35 -8.64
N GLU A 95 -8.11 -4.65 -9.31
CA GLU A 95 -8.42 -3.85 -10.50
C GLU A 95 -7.40 -4.17 -11.59
N VAL A 96 -7.78 -5.03 -12.53
CA VAL A 96 -6.88 -5.55 -13.57
C VAL A 96 -6.36 -4.42 -14.47
N ALA A 97 -5.09 -4.54 -14.86
CA ALA A 97 -4.33 -3.60 -15.66
C ALA A 97 -4.22 -2.19 -15.01
N ARG A 98 -4.28 -2.10 -13.68
CA ARG A 98 -4.15 -0.82 -12.96
C ARG A 98 -2.89 -0.76 -12.10
N ILE A 99 -2.31 0.43 -12.01
CA ILE A 99 -1.27 0.79 -11.05
C ILE A 99 -1.76 1.95 -10.18
N GLN A 100 -1.47 1.88 -8.89
CA GLN A 100 -1.67 2.98 -7.95
C GLN A 100 -0.36 3.22 -7.20
N ILE A 101 0.09 4.47 -7.17
CA ILE A 101 1.20 4.91 -6.31
C ILE A 101 0.62 5.80 -5.22
N SER A 102 0.96 5.48 -3.98
CA SER A 102 0.47 6.19 -2.79
C SER A 102 1.60 6.45 -1.82
N SER A 103 1.46 7.47 -0.99
CA SER A 103 2.37 7.75 0.11
C SER A 103 1.65 7.73 1.45
N PHE A 104 2.39 7.33 2.48
CA PHE A 104 1.97 7.35 3.88
C PHE A 104 3.05 8.05 4.72
N SER A 105 2.65 8.83 5.72
CA SER A 105 3.60 9.40 6.68
C SER A 105 4.27 8.29 7.50
N LYS A 106 5.58 8.46 7.74
CA LYS A 106 6.39 7.58 8.57
C LYS A 106 6.14 7.76 10.07
N ASP A 107 5.63 8.92 10.48
CA ASP A 107 5.49 9.33 11.89
C ASP A 107 4.62 8.39 12.72
N LEU A 108 3.75 7.62 12.04
CA LEU A 108 2.82 6.69 12.67
C LEU A 108 3.43 5.30 12.91
N PHE A 109 4.58 4.99 12.30
CA PHE A 109 5.26 3.70 12.49
C PHE A 109 6.22 3.75 13.67
N TYR A 110 5.96 2.92 14.67
CA TYR A 110 6.84 2.76 15.83
C TYR A 110 7.72 1.49 15.74
N ARG A 111 7.63 0.74 14.63
CA ARG A 111 8.48 -0.42 14.34
C ARG A 111 9.17 -0.20 13.00
N LYS A 112 10.45 -0.58 12.93
CA LYS A 112 11.24 -0.52 11.69
C LYS A 112 10.88 -1.61 10.70
N GLN A 113 10.73 -2.85 11.16
CA GLN A 113 10.32 -3.94 10.29
C GLN A 113 8.79 -3.93 10.13
N LEU A 114 8.32 -3.74 8.90
CA LEU A 114 6.90 -3.73 8.53
C LEU A 114 6.55 -4.97 7.72
N TYR A 115 5.36 -5.51 7.97
CA TYR A 115 4.78 -6.65 7.30
C TYR A 115 3.47 -6.26 6.61
N PHE A 116 3.50 -6.13 5.30
CA PHE A 116 2.36 -5.78 4.49
C PHE A 116 1.47 -7.00 4.26
N LEU A 117 0.18 -6.79 4.49
CA LEU A 117 -0.89 -7.73 4.26
C LEU A 117 -1.95 -7.05 3.41
N CYS A 118 -2.41 -7.72 2.35
CA CYS A 118 -3.34 -7.13 1.39
C CYS A 118 -4.61 -7.97 1.36
N TYR A 119 -5.76 -7.32 1.46
CA TYR A 119 -7.05 -7.97 1.48
C TYR A 119 -8.01 -7.24 0.55
N ASP A 120 -8.85 -8.00 -0.14
CA ASP A 120 -10.02 -7.42 -0.79
C ASP A 120 -11.11 -7.08 0.24
N TRP A 121 -12.21 -6.50 -0.24
CA TRP A 121 -13.36 -6.18 0.62
C TRP A 121 -14.20 -7.39 1.03
N GLN A 122 -13.91 -8.58 0.49
CA GLN A 122 -14.50 -9.86 0.87
C GLN A 122 -13.72 -10.55 2.00
N GLY A 123 -12.48 -10.10 2.25
CA GLY A 123 -11.60 -10.58 3.32
C GLY A 123 -10.69 -11.68 2.88
N GLU A 124 -10.55 -11.85 1.57
CA GLU A 124 -9.61 -12.78 1.00
C GLU A 124 -8.23 -12.12 0.95
N LYS A 125 -7.22 -12.84 1.44
CA LYS A 125 -5.84 -12.36 1.42
C LYS A 125 -5.33 -12.46 0.00
N LEU A 126 -4.87 -11.34 -0.55
CA LEU A 126 -4.24 -11.31 -1.86
C LEU A 126 -2.80 -11.84 -1.77
N PRO A 127 -2.38 -12.72 -2.69
CA PRO A 127 -1.00 -13.16 -2.76
C PRO A 127 -0.13 -11.99 -3.26
N ILE A 128 0.84 -11.58 -2.45
CA ILE A 128 1.86 -10.58 -2.83
C ILE A 128 3.26 -11.17 -2.70
N TYR A 129 4.17 -10.72 -3.58
CA TYR A 129 5.49 -11.34 -3.73
C TYR A 129 6.40 -11.06 -2.54
N ARG A 130 6.37 -9.81 -2.03
CA ARG A 130 7.15 -9.39 -0.88
C ARG A 130 6.27 -8.75 0.19
N GLN A 131 6.36 -9.27 1.40
CA GLN A 131 5.54 -8.81 2.53
C GLN A 131 6.38 -8.04 3.57
N VAL A 132 7.70 -8.26 3.66
CA VAL A 132 8.55 -7.66 4.69
C VAL A 132 9.39 -6.50 4.13
N TYR A 133 9.34 -5.37 4.83
CA TYR A 133 10.10 -4.16 4.51
C TYR A 133 10.74 -3.56 5.77
N LEU A 134 11.89 -2.88 5.63
CA LEU A 134 12.62 -2.27 6.74
C LEU A 134 12.62 -0.75 6.59
N LEU A 135 12.03 -0.01 7.52
CA LEU A 135 12.14 1.44 7.54
C LEU A 135 13.56 1.84 7.96
N ASP A 136 14.19 2.62 7.10
CA ASP A 136 15.41 3.37 7.38
C ASP A 136 15.11 4.61 8.23
#